data_AF-A0AAV2N5V1-F1
#
_entry.id   AF-A0AAV2N5V1-F1
#
_cell.length_a   1.000
_cell.length_b   1.000
_cell.length_c   1.000
_cell.angle_alpha   90.00
_cell.angle_beta   90.00
_cell.angle_gamma   90.00
#
_symmetry.space_group_name_H-M   'P 1'
#
loop_
_entity.id
_entity.type
_entity.pdbx_description
1 polymer ?
#
loop_
_entity_poly.entity_id
_entity_poly.type
_entity_poly.pdbx_seq_one_letter_code
_entity_poly.pdbx_strand_id
1 'polypeptide(L)'
;MEKYARQAVSEGVKNVEDLRVGGDSEIYRVLNLHYNRNNHIEVPSNFRYVVEQTLKEFFKAIQGGKDSEQSWKKSIYKVISRLDDPVPEYFKSPNFLEQLE
;
A
#
# COMPACT_ATOMS: atom_id res chain seq x y z
N MET A 1 6.22 2.10 -0.96
CA MET A 1 5.98 1.27 -2.16
C MET A 1 7.23 1.16 -3.00
N GLU A 2 7.65 2.22 -3.69
CA GLU A 2 8.83 2.18 -4.59
C GLU A 2 10.10 1.63 -3.93
N LYS A 3 10.46 2.10 -2.72
CA LYS A 3 11.61 1.57 -1.94
C LYS A 3 11.59 0.04 -1.84
N TYR A 4 10.47 -0.52 -1.40
CA TYR A 4 10.30 -1.97 -1.20
C TYR A 4 10.30 -2.73 -2.53
N ALA A 5 9.71 -2.17 -3.58
CA ALA A 5 9.75 -2.76 -4.92
C ALA A 5 11.17 -2.80 -5.49
N ARG A 6 11.94 -1.72 -5.37
CA ARG A 6 13.37 -1.68 -5.77
C ARG A 6 14.20 -2.67 -4.97
N GLN A 7 13.98 -2.72 -3.66
CA GLN A 7 14.65 -3.69 -2.78
C GLN A 7 14.38 -5.13 -3.25
N ALA A 8 13.12 -5.50 -3.50
CA ALA A 8 12.79 -6.84 -3.99
C ALA A 8 13.46 -7.16 -5.33
N VAL A 9 13.53 -6.20 -6.26
CA VAL A 9 14.26 -6.37 -7.53
C VAL A 9 15.75 -6.57 -7.28
N SER A 10 16.37 -5.78 -6.39
CA SER A 10 17.78 -5.91 -6.02
C SER A 10 18.11 -7.22 -5.30
N GLU A 11 17.16 -7.76 -4.53
CA GLU A 11 17.26 -9.07 -3.86
C GLU A 11 17.01 -10.24 -4.83
N GLY A 12 16.71 -9.95 -6.10
CA GLY A 12 16.59 -10.96 -7.15
C GLY A 12 15.24 -11.68 -7.19
N VAL A 13 14.19 -11.12 -6.58
CA VAL A 13 12.82 -11.63 -6.73
C VAL A 13 12.46 -11.64 -8.22
N LYS A 14 11.96 -12.78 -8.71
CA LYS A 14 11.63 -12.97 -10.13
C LYS A 14 10.14 -12.94 -10.39
N ASN A 15 9.34 -13.57 -9.53
CA ASN A 15 7.90 -13.65 -9.73
C ASN A 15 7.19 -12.63 -8.85
N VAL A 16 6.28 -11.88 -9.46
CA VAL A 16 5.45 -10.91 -8.72
C VAL A 16 4.56 -11.60 -7.68
N GLU A 17 4.21 -12.87 -7.87
CA GLU A 17 3.41 -13.64 -6.92
C GLU A 17 4.15 -14.01 -5.63
N ASP A 18 5.48 -13.88 -5.62
CA ASP A 18 6.32 -14.05 -4.43
C ASP A 18 6.23 -12.83 -3.50
N LEU A 19 5.72 -11.70 -4.00
CA LEU A 19 5.43 -10.51 -3.19
C LEU A 19 4.10 -10.67 -2.47
N ARG A 20 4.17 -11.05 -1.20
CA ARG A 20 3.03 -11.15 -0.29
C ARG A 20 3.18 -10.18 0.86
N VAL A 21 2.10 -9.47 1.19
CA VAL A 21 2.09 -8.55 2.33
C VAL A 21 1.29 -9.19 3.45
N GLY A 22 1.99 -9.85 4.36
CA GLY A 22 1.54 -10.41 5.63
C GLY A 22 1.15 -9.35 6.69
N GLY A 23 0.54 -9.77 7.79
CA GLY A 23 0.36 -8.89 8.96
C GLY A 23 1.67 -8.58 9.69
N ASP A 24 2.65 -9.46 9.54
CA ASP A 24 4.04 -9.39 10.02
C ASP A 24 4.99 -8.70 9.03
N SER A 25 4.53 -8.39 7.81
CA SER A 25 5.36 -7.74 6.81
C SER A 25 5.78 -6.34 7.24
N GLU A 26 7.08 -6.04 7.09
CA GLU A 26 7.66 -4.76 7.53
C GLU A 26 6.94 -3.56 6.91
N ILE A 27 6.63 -3.62 5.60
CA ILE A 27 5.90 -2.55 4.91
C ILE A 27 4.56 -2.25 5.57
N TYR A 28 3.83 -3.28 6.02
CA TYR A 28 2.54 -3.12 6.67
C TYR A 28 2.70 -2.44 8.04
N ARG A 29 3.66 -2.90 8.85
CA ARG A 29 3.98 -2.30 10.15
C ARG A 29 4.41 -0.84 10.03
N VAL A 30 5.27 -0.52 9.05
CA VAL A 30 5.75 0.84 8.81
C VAL A 30 4.60 1.77 8.40
N LEU A 31 3.70 1.31 7.53
CA LEU A 31 2.53 2.09 7.13
C LEU A 31 1.58 2.34 8.31
N ASN A 32 1.28 1.31 9.10
CA ASN A 32 0.41 1.47 10.27
C ASN A 32 1.01 2.45 11.28
N LEU A 33 2.30 2.31 11.62
CA LEU A 33 2.97 3.22 12.53
C LEU A 33 3.01 4.67 12.02
N HIS A 34 3.13 4.85 10.71
CA HIS A 34 3.23 6.18 10.11
C HIS A 34 1.87 6.90 10.03
N TYR A 35 0.80 6.19 9.63
CA TYR A 35 -0.52 6.79 9.38
C TYR A 35 -1.51 6.62 10.54
N ASN A 36 -1.24 5.69 11.47
CA ASN A 36 -2.10 5.33 12.59
C ASN A 36 -1.26 5.16 13.86
N ARG A 37 -0.45 6.18 14.19
CA ARG A 37 0.61 6.12 15.22
C ARG A 37 0.15 5.63 16.59
N ASN A 38 -1.02 6.09 17.05
CA ASN A 38 -1.58 5.70 18.33
C ASN A 38 -2.49 4.46 18.23
N ASN A 39 -2.64 3.91 17.03
CA ASN A 39 -3.45 2.74 16.74
C ASN A 39 -4.92 2.86 17.17
N HIS A 40 -5.47 4.08 17.12
CA HIS A 40 -6.87 4.37 17.50
C HIS A 40 -7.88 3.75 16.52
N ILE A 41 -7.43 3.43 15.30
CA ILE A 41 -8.28 2.92 14.24
C ILE A 41 -7.81 1.50 13.91
N GLU A 42 -8.76 0.57 13.79
CA GLU A 42 -8.42 -0.75 13.26
C GLU A 42 -8.05 -0.63 11.77
N VAL A 43 -6.95 -1.26 11.37
CA VAL A 43 -6.53 -1.23 9.97
C VAL A 43 -7.56 -1.99 9.12
N PRO A 44 -8.18 -1.37 8.11
CA PRO A 44 -9.18 -2.03 7.29
C PRO A 44 -8.62 -3.27 6.59
N SER A 45 -9.41 -4.34 6.50
CA SER A 45 -8.99 -5.59 5.87
C SER A 45 -8.54 -5.41 4.41
N ASN A 46 -9.21 -4.52 3.66
CA ASN A 46 -8.86 -4.20 2.28
C ASN A 46 -7.53 -3.42 2.17
N PHE A 47 -7.11 -2.67 3.20
CA PHE A 47 -5.87 -1.90 3.15
C PHE A 47 -4.66 -2.79 2.85
N ARG A 48 -4.58 -3.95 3.52
CA ARG A 48 -3.51 -4.94 3.28
C ARG A 48 -3.50 -5.40 1.82
N TYR A 49 -4.67 -5.68 1.26
CA TYR A 49 -4.79 -6.09 -0.14
C TYR A 49 -4.32 -4.98 -1.09
N VAL A 50 -4.74 -3.73 -0.86
CA VAL A 50 -4.32 -2.58 -1.67
C VAL A 50 -2.81 -2.34 -1.57
N VAL A 51 -2.21 -2.51 -0.39
CA VAL A 51 -0.75 -2.42 -0.20
C VAL A 51 -0.03 -3.49 -1.02
N GLU A 52 -0.51 -4.75 -1.00
CA GLU A 52 0.06 -5.83 -1.82
C GLU A 52 -0.06 -5.52 -3.31
N GLN A 53 -1.26 -5.17 -3.81
CA GLN A 53 -1.46 -4.86 -5.22
C GLN A 53 -0.61 -3.67 -5.67
N THR A 54 -0.53 -2.63 -4.83
CA THR A 54 0.32 -1.47 -5.10
C THR A 54 1.79 -1.88 -5.20
N LEU A 55 2.29 -2.65 -4.24
CA LEU A 55 3.68 -3.14 -4.27
C LEU A 55 3.96 -3.95 -5.53
N LYS A 56 3.04 -4.83 -5.94
CA LYS A 56 3.14 -5.63 -7.16
C LYS A 56 3.19 -4.76 -8.43
N GLU A 57 2.37 -3.71 -8.53
CA GLU A 57 2.40 -2.81 -9.69
C GLU A 57 3.70 -2.00 -9.77
N PHE A 58 4.20 -1.50 -8.64
CA PHE A 58 5.53 -0.87 -8.59
C PHE A 58 6.64 -1.85 -8.99
N PHE A 59 6.59 -3.08 -8.49
CA PHE A 59 7.57 -4.11 -8.81
C PHE A 59 7.57 -4.47 -10.29
N LYS A 60 6.40 -4.74 -10.89
CA LYS A 60 6.28 -5.03 -12.33
C LYS A 60 6.86 -3.91 -13.19
N ALA A 61 6.58 -2.66 -12.83
CA ALA A 61 7.10 -1.51 -13.57
C ALA A 61 8.63 -1.42 -13.50
N ILE A 62 9.20 -1.57 -12.30
CA ILE A 62 10.66 -1.47 -12.07
C ILE A 62 11.39 -2.68 -12.67
N GLN A 63 10.90 -3.90 -12.44
CA GLN A 63 11.48 -5.11 -13.00
C GLN A 63 11.45 -5.10 -14.53
N GLY A 64 10.40 -4.53 -15.12
CA GLY A 64 10.27 -4.35 -16.57
C GLY A 64 10.98 -3.11 -17.14
N GLY A 65 11.72 -2.34 -16.32
CA GLY A 65 12.43 -1.13 -16.74
C GLY A 65 11.55 0.08 -17.11
N LYS A 66 10.23 0.00 -16.87
CA LYS A 66 9.27 1.07 -17.18
C LYS A 66 9.41 2.27 -16.26
N ASP A 67 10.11 2.13 -15.14
CA ASP A 67 10.33 3.23 -14.18
C ASP A 67 11.26 4.34 -14.70
N SER A 68 11.92 4.10 -15.83
CA SER A 68 12.66 5.11 -16.60
C SER A 68 11.76 5.99 -17.48
N GLU A 69 10.53 5.57 -17.76
CA GLU A 69 9.59 6.29 -18.61
C GLU A 69 8.98 7.50 -17.89
N GLN A 70 8.70 8.56 -18.64
CA GLN A 70 7.98 9.70 -18.07
C GLN A 70 6.57 9.25 -17.62
N SER A 71 6.16 9.68 -16.43
CA SER A 71 4.83 9.38 -15.89
C SER A 71 4.52 7.89 -15.69
N TRP A 72 5.53 7.02 -15.54
CA TRP A 72 5.33 5.59 -15.31
C TRP A 72 4.39 5.27 -14.13
N LYS A 73 4.38 6.12 -13.09
CA LYS A 73 3.47 5.97 -11.93
C LYS A 73 2.00 6.22 -12.27
N LYS A 74 1.69 6.88 -13.39
CA LYS A 74 0.30 7.19 -13.79
C LYS A 74 -0.51 5.92 -14.09
N SER A 75 0.10 4.89 -14.66
CA SER A 75 -0.55 3.59 -14.86
C SER A 75 -0.84 2.91 -13.51
N ILE A 76 0.10 2.99 -12.58
CA ILE A 76 -0.03 2.44 -11.22
C ILE A 76 -1.18 3.14 -10.48
N TYR A 77 -1.23 4.48 -10.48
CA TYR A 77 -2.30 5.23 -9.82
C TYR A 77 -3.68 4.90 -10.39
N LYS A 78 -3.79 4.66 -11.71
CA LYS A 78 -5.05 4.23 -12.34
C LYS A 78 -5.52 2.85 -11.89
N VAL A 79 -4.60 1.95 -11.52
CA VAL A 79 -4.96 0.64 -10.96
C VAL A 79 -5.42 0.82 -9.52
N ILE A 80 -4.66 1.55 -8.71
CA ILE A 80 -4.95 1.76 -7.28
C ILE A 80 -6.28 2.49 -7.09
N SER A 81 -6.58 3.50 -7.90
CA SER A 81 -7.82 4.28 -7.79
C SER A 81 -9.11 3.46 -8.02
N ARG A 82 -8.99 2.22 -8.52
CA ARG A 82 -10.12 1.30 -8.68
C ARG A 82 -10.33 0.40 -7.46
N LEU A 83 -9.45 0.49 -6.48
CA LEU A 83 -9.47 -0.29 -5.24
C LEU A 83 -9.87 0.55 -4.03
N ASP A 84 -10.24 1.82 -4.24
CA ASP A 84 -10.64 2.73 -3.17
C ASP A 84 -11.95 2.27 -2.53
N ASP A 85 -11.95 2.22 -1.21
CA ASP A 85 -13.16 2.03 -0.40
C ASP A 85 -13.82 3.37 -0.08
N PRO A 86 -15.15 3.40 0.13
CA PRO A 86 -15.80 4.58 0.68
C PRO A 86 -15.23 4.91 2.06
N VAL A 87 -14.98 6.19 2.31
CA VAL A 87 -14.55 6.67 3.63
C VAL A 87 -15.68 6.43 4.64
N PRO A 88 -15.41 5.75 5.78
CA PRO A 88 -16.45 5.50 6.78
C PRO A 88 -17.12 6.79 7.28
N GLU A 89 -18.45 6.76 7.40
CA GLU A 89 -19.25 7.94 7.73
C GLU A 89 -18.88 8.59 9.07
N TYR A 90 -18.41 7.81 10.05
CA TYR A 90 -18.02 8.34 11.36
C TYR A 90 -16.88 9.35 11.26
N PHE A 91 -16.01 9.28 10.25
CA PHE A 91 -14.97 10.28 10.04
C PHE A 91 -15.51 11.68 9.73
N LYS A 92 -16.79 11.80 9.35
CA LYS A 92 -17.44 13.11 9.15
C LYS A 92 -17.76 13.81 10.48
N SER A 93 -17.76 13.09 11.59
CA SER A 93 -17.97 13.66 12.92
C SER A 93 -16.72 14.42 13.38
N PRO A 94 -16.84 15.69 13.82
CA PRO A 94 -15.70 16.45 14.37
C PRO A 94 -15.02 15.76 15.56
N ASN A 95 -15.79 14.94 16.30
CA ASN A 95 -15.35 14.26 17.51
C ASN A 95 -15.23 12.74 17.31
N PHE A 96 -15.01 12.26 16.07
CA PHE A 96 -14.99 10.82 15.79
C PHE A 96 -13.96 10.04 16.65
N LEU A 97 -12.86 10.67 17.03
CA LEU A 97 -11.84 10.05 17.90
C LEU A 97 -12.37 9.76 19.31
N GLU A 98 -13.20 10.64 19.87
CA GLU A 98 -13.83 10.43 21.19
C GLU A 98 -14.84 9.27 21.18
N GLN A 99 -15.30 8.86 19.98
CA GLN A 99 -16.24 7.75 19.81
C GLN A 99 -15.55 6.39 19.67
N LEU A 100 -14.22 6.37 19.54
CA LEU A 100 -13.41 5.16 19.39
C LEU A 100 -12.78 4.70 20.72
N GLU A 101 -12.86 5.52 21.77
CA GLU A 101 -12.46 5.22 23.15
C GLU A 101 -13.61 4.62 23.97
#